data_AF-A0A7Y3C184-F1
#
_entry.id   AF-A0A7Y3C184-F1
#
_cell.length_a   1.000
_cell.length_b   1.000
_cell.length_c   1.000
_cell.angle_alpha   90.00
_cell.angle_beta   90.00
_cell.angle_gamma   90.00
#
_symmetry.space_group_name_H-M   'P 1'
#
loop_
_entity.id
_entity.type
_entity.pdbx_description
1 polymer ?
#
loop_
_entity_poly.entity_id
_entity_poly.type
_entity_poly.pdbx_seq_one_letter_code
_entity_poly.pdbx_strand_id
1 'polypeptide(L)'
;FEVGAAEFTARNLGNLNADRIEVDAGVGSISLGLEGRWQRDAELDIGMGLGSLELRIPEGLGIRLRKKSFLTSLDSQGLVKRGDVYESLDWDRADRRVSIELDAAFGSVSVVWIN
;
A
#
# COMPACT_ATOMS: atom_id res chain seq x y z
N PHE A 1 -4.40 -23.22 17.70
CA PHE A 1 -3.16 -22.44 17.78
C PHE A 1 -3.46 -21.09 17.17
N GLU A 2 -3.46 -20.05 17.99
CA GLU A 2 -3.74 -18.67 17.60
C GLU A 2 -2.39 -18.01 17.32
N VAL A 3 -2.12 -17.70 16.05
CA VAL A 3 -0.92 -16.94 15.67
C VAL A 3 -1.22 -15.48 16.00
N GLY A 4 -1.01 -15.11 17.25
CA GLY A 4 -1.33 -13.78 17.77
C GLY A 4 -0.22 -12.79 17.48
N ALA A 5 -0.44 -11.95 16.45
CA ALA A 5 0.41 -10.86 15.98
C ALA A 5 1.71 -11.27 15.28
N ALA A 6 1.76 -11.04 13.96
CA ALA A 6 2.98 -11.06 13.18
C ALA A 6 3.39 -9.63 12.81
N GLU A 7 4.68 -9.33 12.90
CA GLU A 7 5.26 -8.16 12.25
C GLU A 7 5.87 -8.60 10.92
N PHE A 8 5.42 -8.00 9.82
CA PHE A 8 5.95 -8.25 8.49
C PHE A 8 6.52 -6.96 7.91
N THR A 9 7.76 -7.00 7.48
CA THR A 9 8.41 -5.88 6.78
C THR A 9 8.98 -6.36 5.46
N ALA A 10 8.56 -5.73 4.37
CA ALA A 10 9.20 -5.86 3.07
C ALA A 10 9.66 -4.49 2.58
N ARG A 11 10.83 -4.42 1.95
CA ARG A 11 11.44 -3.16 1.48
C ARG A 11 11.90 -3.32 0.05
N ASN A 12 12.01 -2.20 -0.66
CA ASN A 12 12.48 -2.15 -2.04
C ASN A 12 11.67 -3.02 -3.01
N LEU A 13 10.34 -3.05 -2.84
CA LEU A 13 9.46 -3.88 -3.68
C LEU A 13 9.55 -3.53 -5.17
N GLY A 14 9.95 -2.31 -5.53
CA GLY A 14 10.17 -1.91 -6.92
C GLY A 14 11.28 -2.68 -7.63
N ASN A 15 12.17 -3.35 -6.90
CA ASN A 15 13.23 -4.18 -7.48
C ASN A 15 12.76 -5.58 -7.90
N LEU A 16 11.54 -6.00 -7.53
CA LEU A 16 11.04 -7.33 -7.85
C LEU A 16 10.76 -7.53 -9.34
N ASN A 17 10.62 -6.44 -10.11
CA ASN A 17 10.15 -6.49 -11.49
C ASN A 17 8.83 -7.27 -11.64
N ALA A 18 8.03 -7.29 -10.57
CA ALA A 18 6.73 -7.92 -10.52
C ALA A 18 5.69 -6.99 -11.17
N ASP A 19 4.75 -7.59 -11.89
CA ASP A 19 3.50 -6.96 -12.31
C ASP A 19 2.42 -7.06 -11.23
N ARG A 20 2.48 -8.06 -10.35
CA ARG A 20 1.57 -8.23 -9.22
C ARG A 20 2.28 -8.68 -7.94
N ILE A 21 1.89 -8.12 -6.80
CA ILE A 21 2.37 -8.47 -5.46
C ILE A 21 1.14 -8.67 -4.56
N GLU A 22 1.10 -9.77 -3.82
CA GLU A 22 -0.01 -10.12 -2.91
C GLU A 22 0.53 -10.31 -1.49
N VAL A 23 -0.14 -9.70 -0.51
CA VAL A 23 0.22 -9.77 0.91
C VAL A 23 -1.02 -10.04 1.75
N ASP A 24 -1.05 -11.17 2.44
CA ASP A 24 -2.14 -11.57 3.33
C ASP A 24 -1.67 -11.72 4.79
N ALA A 25 -2.40 -11.10 5.71
CA ALA A 25 -2.18 -11.27 7.15
C ALA A 25 -3.50 -11.34 7.92
N GLY A 26 -3.59 -12.27 8.88
CA GLY A 26 -4.75 -12.35 9.78
C GLY A 26 -4.78 -11.20 10.78
N VAL A 27 -3.74 -11.13 11.63
CA VAL A 27 -3.59 -10.09 12.65
C VAL A 27 -2.13 -9.67 12.76
N GLY A 28 -1.84 -8.36 12.78
CA GLY A 28 -0.48 -7.89 12.95
C GLY A 28 -0.17 -6.49 12.42
N SER A 29 1.12 -6.23 12.21
CA SER A 29 1.64 -4.98 11.67
C SER A 29 2.41 -5.26 10.38
N ILE A 30 2.06 -4.55 9.31
CA ILE A 30 2.68 -4.69 7.99
C ILE A 30 3.37 -3.36 7.64
N SER A 31 4.65 -3.41 7.25
CA SER A 31 5.35 -2.28 6.64
C SER A 31 5.84 -2.67 5.24
N LEU A 32 5.33 -1.98 4.22
CA LEU A 32 5.70 -2.21 2.82
C LEU A 32 6.40 -0.98 2.25
N GLY A 33 7.66 -1.18 1.88
CA GLY A 33 8.47 -0.19 1.20
C GLY A 33 8.42 -0.36 -0.32
N LEU A 34 7.87 0.65 -1.01
CA LEU A 34 7.74 0.69 -2.47
C LEU A 34 8.98 1.27 -3.16
N GLU A 35 10.10 1.42 -2.45
CA GLU A 35 11.37 1.89 -2.99
C GLU A 35 11.93 0.94 -4.06
N GLY A 36 13.01 1.35 -4.71
CA GLY A 36 13.67 0.58 -5.75
C GLY A 36 13.26 1.01 -7.15
N ARG A 37 13.55 0.17 -8.15
CA ARG A 37 13.45 0.55 -9.56
C ARG A 37 12.35 -0.20 -10.30
N TRP A 38 11.14 0.35 -10.25
CA TRP A 38 9.99 -0.12 -11.02
C TRP A 38 10.27 -0.13 -12.53
N GLN A 39 10.33 -1.31 -13.13
CA GLN A 39 10.52 -1.47 -14.58
C GLN A 39 9.21 -1.37 -15.37
N ARG A 40 8.09 -1.57 -14.68
CA ARG A 40 6.72 -1.61 -15.19
C ARG A 40 5.76 -1.12 -14.12
N ASP A 41 4.53 -0.81 -14.53
CA ASP A 41 3.43 -0.61 -13.58
C ASP A 41 3.09 -1.92 -12.87
N ALA A 42 2.53 -1.82 -11.67
CA ALA A 42 2.21 -3.00 -10.86
C ALA A 42 0.91 -2.86 -10.05
N GLU A 43 0.38 -4.02 -9.68
CA GLU A 43 -0.75 -4.17 -8.77
C GLU A 43 -0.27 -4.73 -7.43
N LEU A 44 -0.75 -4.13 -6.34
CA LEU A 44 -0.49 -4.56 -4.97
C LEU A 44 -1.81 -4.86 -4.27
N ASP A 45 -2.07 -6.14 -4.04
CA ASP A 45 -3.24 -6.62 -3.31
C ASP A 45 -2.86 -6.89 -1.85
N ILE A 46 -3.60 -6.31 -0.91
CA ILE A 46 -3.33 -6.45 0.52
C ILE A 46 -4.59 -6.89 1.25
N GLY A 47 -4.54 -8.07 1.84
CA GLY A 47 -5.56 -8.62 2.74
C GLY A 47 -5.13 -8.54 4.20
N MET A 48 -5.92 -7.90 5.06
CA MET A 48 -5.67 -7.84 6.50
C MET A 48 -6.95 -8.04 7.32
N GLY A 49 -6.93 -8.93 8.33
CA GLY A 49 -8.04 -9.03 9.27
C GLY A 49 -8.09 -7.85 10.25
N LEU A 50 -7.11 -7.80 11.16
CA LEU A 50 -7.00 -6.76 12.19
C LEU A 50 -5.56 -6.29 12.32
N GLY A 51 -5.30 -4.98 12.25
CA GLY A 51 -3.92 -4.52 12.41
C GLY A 51 -3.59 -3.12 11.95
N SER A 52 -2.31 -2.93 11.62
CA SER A 52 -1.82 -1.71 11.01
C SER A 52 -1.04 -1.99 9.73
N LEU A 53 -1.17 -1.09 8.77
CA LEU A 53 -0.40 -1.08 7.53
C LEU A 53 0.30 0.28 7.38
N GLU A 54 1.63 0.26 7.23
CA GLU A 54 2.43 1.41 6.80
C GLU A 54 2.88 1.19 5.35
N LEU A 55 2.49 2.11 4.47
CA LEU A 55 2.97 2.18 3.08
C LEU A 55 4.03 3.28 2.98
N ARG A 56 5.26 2.91 2.63
CA ARG A 56 6.37 3.84 2.44
C ARG A 56 6.60 4.05 0.95
N ILE A 57 6.36 5.27 0.49
CA ILE A 57 6.20 5.59 -0.93
C ILE A 57 7.32 6.53 -1.37
N PRO A 58 8.16 6.14 -2.35
CA PRO A 58 9.17 7.04 -2.89
C PRO A 58 8.53 8.15 -3.73
N GLU A 59 9.15 9.34 -3.74
CA GLU A 59 8.75 10.41 -4.66
C GLU A 59 8.82 9.96 -6.14
N GLY A 60 7.90 10.47 -6.96
CA GLY A 60 7.84 10.19 -8.41
C GLY A 60 7.20 8.86 -8.80
N LEU A 61 6.80 8.02 -7.82
CA LEU A 61 5.97 6.84 -8.06
C LEU A 61 4.48 7.22 -7.97
N GLY A 62 3.75 7.02 -9.06
CA GLY A 62 2.30 7.27 -9.08
C GLY A 62 1.57 6.22 -8.24
N ILE A 63 0.73 6.65 -7.29
CA ILE A 63 -0.04 5.75 -6.43
C ILE A 63 -1.54 5.96 -6.62
N ARG A 64 -2.27 4.85 -6.75
CA ARG A 64 -3.73 4.82 -6.65
C ARG A 64 -4.12 3.76 -5.63
N LEU A 65 -4.70 4.17 -4.51
CA LEU A 65 -5.15 3.28 -3.45
C LEU A 65 -6.66 3.24 -3.40
N ARG A 66 -7.22 2.03 -3.50
CA ARG A 66 -8.62 1.73 -3.22
C ARG A 66 -8.71 0.95 -1.92
N LYS A 67 -9.58 1.38 -1.02
CA LYS A 67 -9.89 0.65 0.21
C LYS A 67 -11.33 0.14 0.15
N LYS A 68 -11.51 -1.17 0.33
CA LYS A 68 -12.83 -1.82 0.29
C LYS A 68 -13.61 -1.70 1.61
N SER A 69 -12.91 -1.69 2.74
CA SER A 69 -13.55 -1.64 4.06
C SER A 69 -13.79 -0.22 4.56
N PHE A 70 -14.96 0.02 5.17
CA PHE A 70 -15.28 1.31 5.80
C PHE A 70 -14.60 1.50 7.17
N LEU A 71 -14.36 0.43 7.92
CA LEU A 71 -13.98 0.47 9.34
C LEU A 71 -12.48 0.68 9.60
N THR A 72 -11.66 0.70 8.55
CA THR A 72 -10.23 1.04 8.65
C THR A 72 -10.04 2.55 8.61
N SER A 73 -9.22 3.14 9.47
CA SER A 73 -8.78 4.53 9.27
C SER A 73 -7.69 4.58 8.20
N LEU A 74 -7.62 5.69 7.47
CA LEU A 74 -6.56 5.95 6.50
C LEU A 74 -6.02 7.37 6.72
N ASP A 75 -4.75 7.46 7.11
CA ASP A 75 -3.95 8.68 6.99
C ASP A 75 -3.32 8.70 5.60
N SER A 76 -4.00 9.37 4.67
CA SER A 76 -3.70 9.34 3.24
C SER A 76 -2.68 10.41 2.82
N GLN A 77 -1.69 10.75 3.65
CA GLN A 77 -0.79 11.88 3.42
C GLN A 77 -0.33 11.96 1.95
N GLY A 78 -0.40 13.16 1.36
CA GLY A 78 -0.03 13.41 -0.04
C GLY A 78 -0.93 12.77 -1.11
N LEU A 79 -1.91 11.94 -0.73
CA LEU A 79 -2.95 11.43 -1.62
C LEU A 79 -4.21 12.29 -1.57
N VAL A 80 -4.81 12.48 -2.74
CA VAL A 80 -6.08 13.19 -2.92
C VAL A 80 -7.19 12.17 -3.17
N LYS A 81 -8.27 12.26 -2.39
CA LYS A 81 -9.45 11.42 -2.61
C LYS A 81 -10.17 11.86 -3.89
N ARG A 82 -10.40 10.92 -4.81
CA ARG A 82 -11.18 11.09 -6.05
C ARG A 82 -12.20 9.97 -6.17
N GLY A 83 -13.46 10.27 -5.83
CA GLY A 83 -14.50 9.24 -5.79
C GLY A 83 -14.19 8.18 -4.74
N ASP A 84 -13.91 6.96 -5.19
CA ASP A 84 -13.66 5.77 -4.38
C ASP A 84 -12.17 5.42 -4.22
N VAL A 85 -11.27 6.20 -4.82
CA VAL A 85 -9.81 6.03 -4.73
C VAL A 85 -9.12 7.22 -4.10
N TYR A 86 -7.90 6.98 -3.64
CA TYR A 86 -6.93 7.98 -3.18
C TYR A 86 -5.75 7.95 -4.14
N GLU A 87 -5.43 9.08 -4.76
CA GLU A 87 -4.37 9.14 -5.79
C GLU A 87 -3.27 10.12 -5.41
N SER A 88 -2.03 9.80 -5.76
CA SER A 88 -0.93 10.77 -5.69
C SER A 88 -1.20 11.95 -6.63
N LEU A 89 -0.67 13.12 -6.29
CA LEU A 89 -0.86 14.35 -7.09
C LEU A 89 -0.35 14.22 -8.53
N ASP A 90 0.63 13.38 -8.75
CA ASP A 90 1.30 13.14 -10.03
C ASP A 90 0.80 11.90 -10.76
N TRP A 91 -0.23 11.19 -10.27
CA TRP A 91 -0.73 9.92 -10.82
C TRP A 91 -0.79 9.90 -12.36
N ASP A 92 -1.45 10.88 -12.98
CA ASP A 92 -1.64 10.95 -14.44
C ASP A 92 -0.34 11.20 -15.23
N ARG A 93 0.71 11.70 -14.57
CA ARG A 93 2.00 12.07 -15.17
C ARG A 93 3.16 11.18 -14.75
N ALA A 94 2.97 10.30 -13.77
CA ALA A 94 4.02 9.43 -13.27
C ALA A 94 4.48 8.43 -14.35
N ASP A 95 5.80 8.26 -14.46
CA ASP A 95 6.42 7.32 -15.41
C ASP A 95 6.09 5.85 -15.07
N ARG A 96 5.88 5.59 -13.78
CA ARG A 96 5.49 4.30 -13.22
C ARG A 96 4.39 4.46 -12.19
N ARG A 97 3.49 3.49 -12.17
CA ARG A 97 2.30 3.50 -11.33
C ARG A 97 2.14 2.20 -10.56
N VAL A 98 1.71 2.32 -9.31
CA VAL A 98 1.27 1.19 -8.49
C VAL A 98 -0.19 1.41 -8.10
N SER A 99 -1.03 0.46 -8.50
CA SER A 99 -2.42 0.38 -8.05
C SER A 99 -2.49 -0.52 -6.84
N ILE A 100 -3.09 -0.04 -5.75
CA ILE A 100 -3.16 -0.73 -4.47
C ILE A 100 -4.63 -1.02 -4.17
N GLU A 101 -4.95 -2.30 -4.00
CA GLU A 101 -6.25 -2.78 -3.55
C GLU A 101 -6.12 -3.26 -2.11
N LEU A 102 -6.76 -2.55 -1.19
CA LEU A 102 -6.71 -2.87 0.23
C LEU A 102 -8.05 -3.41 0.73
N ASP A 103 -8.02 -4.63 1.24
CA ASP A 103 -9.09 -5.24 2.02
C ASP A 103 -8.63 -5.46 3.47
N ALA A 104 -8.99 -4.52 4.35
CA ALA A 104 -8.63 -4.57 5.76
C ALA A 104 -9.90 -4.52 6.62
N ALA A 105 -10.25 -5.58 7.36
CA ALA A 105 -11.51 -5.58 8.11
C ALA A 105 -11.51 -4.52 9.23
N PHE A 106 -10.45 -4.44 10.03
CA PHE A 106 -10.27 -3.46 11.11
C PHE A 106 -8.82 -2.99 11.22
N GLY A 107 -8.60 -1.70 11.47
CA GLY A 107 -7.23 -1.22 11.65
C GLY A 107 -6.96 0.21 11.22
N SER A 108 -5.68 0.53 11.09
CA SER A 108 -5.20 1.80 10.56
C SER A 108 -4.25 1.61 9.40
N VAL A 109 -4.33 2.50 8.43
CA VAL A 109 -3.41 2.57 7.29
C VAL A 109 -2.75 3.94 7.31
N SER A 110 -1.43 3.97 7.22
CA SER A 110 -0.66 5.20 7.06
C SER A 110 0.10 5.18 5.74
N VAL A 111 0.08 6.31 5.06
CA VAL A 111 0.95 6.57 3.91
C VAL A 111 2.04 7.53 4.36
N VAL A 112 3.30 7.14 4.10
CA VAL A 112 4.48 7.95 4.42
C VAL A 112 5.29 8.13 3.15
N TRP A 113 5.52 9.39 2.78
CA TRP A 113 6.40 9.73 1.66
C TRP A 113 7.85 9.77 2.15
N ILE A 114 8.75 9.20 1.34
CA ILE A 114 10.18 9.12 1.65
C ILE A 114 11.00 9.71 0.50
N ASN A 115 12.04 10.46 0.90
CA ASN A 115 12.94 11.20 0.02
C ASN A 115 14.26 10.46 -0.19
#